data_AF-A0A431FU97-F1
#
_entry.id   AF-A0A431FU97-F1
#
_cell.length_a   1.000
_cell.length_b   1.000
_cell.length_c   1.000
_cell.angle_alpha   90.00
_cell.angle_beta   90.00
_cell.angle_gamma   90.00
#
_symmetry.space_group_name_H-M   'P 1'
#
loop_
_entity.id
_entity.type
_entity.pdbx_description
1 polymer ?
#
loop_
_entity_poly.entity_id
_entity_poly.type
_entity_poly.pdbx_seq_one_letter_code
_entity_poly.pdbx_strand_id
1 'polypeptide(L)'
;ANFIIFFSQNFYLTAFARFVAGTQHGVFFVIATLAVSAITPDDKKSSALAIMVTGLTVALVTGVPLGTFIGHYFGFKFIFLLIFIITSLAFFGVWHMMPKNLHPSPTSLKNLIPAFSHQNLLKTYTITICSCGAQFVLYTYLQKLLVEISGFKVQDTAYILLLYGICAICGNLWGGKIVDKKGAIFSLRLILSIQVLVFLSVFLTMHSKILIIFSIALIGFFAFSTIPALKMLSIAKAKRHTYKVIDSTVSVNEAAFNVGIALASFLGGIVLARLGIEFNALFSALFVSPALIFALLFAKDKLNYKKFQRKSFKKV
;
A
#
# COMPACT_ATOMS: atom_id res chain seq x y z
N ALA A 1 16.15 2.03 -16.84
CA ALA A 1 16.11 0.64 -16.32
C ALA A 1 15.38 -0.31 -17.28
N ASN A 2 14.06 -0.20 -17.46
CA ASN A 2 13.30 -1.15 -18.30
C ASN A 2 13.80 -1.24 -19.76
N PHE A 3 14.12 -0.11 -20.39
CA PHE A 3 14.72 -0.10 -21.73
C PHE A 3 16.07 -0.83 -21.80
N ILE A 4 16.90 -0.71 -20.77
CA ILE A 4 18.18 -1.44 -20.67
C ILE A 4 17.92 -2.95 -20.56
N ILE A 5 16.94 -3.36 -19.75
CA ILE A 5 16.61 -4.79 -19.58
C ILE A 5 16.11 -5.42 -20.89
N PHE A 6 15.36 -4.67 -21.70
CA PHE A 6 14.89 -5.15 -23.00
C PHE A 6 16.04 -5.56 -23.92
N PHE A 7 17.09 -4.74 -24.03
CA PHE A 7 18.27 -5.05 -24.86
C PHE A 7 19.31 -5.93 -24.15
N SER A 8 19.27 -6.03 -22.82
CA SER A 8 20.28 -6.75 -22.05
C SER A 8 20.29 -8.26 -22.36
N GLN A 9 21.48 -8.80 -22.57
CA GLN A 9 21.75 -10.24 -22.54
C GLN A 9 22.58 -10.67 -21.32
N ASN A 10 22.99 -9.70 -20.48
CA ASN A 10 23.87 -9.92 -19.34
C ASN A 10 23.07 -9.88 -18.03
N PHE A 11 23.19 -10.94 -17.22
CA PHE A 11 22.49 -11.05 -15.94
C PHE A 11 22.83 -9.90 -14.99
N TYR A 12 24.11 -9.55 -14.83
CA TYR A 12 24.56 -8.49 -13.93
C TYR A 12 24.02 -7.12 -14.34
N LEU A 13 23.98 -6.83 -15.65
CA LEU A 13 23.40 -5.59 -16.15
C LEU A 13 21.88 -5.52 -15.85
N THR A 14 21.17 -6.63 -16.05
CA THR A 14 19.74 -6.73 -15.72
C THR A 14 19.51 -6.58 -14.22
N ALA A 15 20.32 -7.23 -13.39
CA ALA A 15 20.25 -7.16 -11.94
C ALA A 15 20.50 -5.72 -11.44
N PHE A 16 21.53 -5.06 -11.96
CA PHE A 16 21.84 -3.68 -11.64
C PHE A 16 20.72 -2.72 -12.09
N ALA A 17 20.18 -2.90 -13.30
CA ALA A 17 19.05 -2.10 -13.76
C ALA A 17 17.80 -2.27 -12.88
N ARG A 18 17.54 -3.48 -12.37
CA ARG A 18 16.46 -3.74 -11.40
C ARG A 18 16.74 -3.12 -10.03
N PHE A 19 17.99 -3.18 -9.56
CA PHE A 19 18.39 -2.51 -8.32
C PHE A 19 18.12 -1.01 -8.41
N VAL A 20 18.56 -0.34 -9.48
CA VAL A 20 18.28 1.08 -9.71
C VAL A 20 16.78 1.34 -9.76
N ALA A 21 16.00 0.56 -10.51
CA ALA A 21 14.54 0.72 -10.57
C ALA A 21 13.87 0.58 -9.18
N GLY A 22 14.32 -0.38 -8.38
CA GLY A 22 13.83 -0.61 -7.01
C GLY A 22 14.09 0.59 -6.10
N THR A 23 15.28 1.20 -6.17
CA THR A 23 15.59 2.40 -5.36
C THR A 23 14.69 3.59 -5.71
N GLN A 24 14.32 3.75 -6.99
CA GLN A 24 13.47 4.86 -7.45
C GLN A 24 12.00 4.68 -7.05
N HIS A 25 11.53 3.45 -6.85
CA HIS A 25 10.15 3.16 -6.48
C HIS A 25 9.76 3.87 -5.17
N GLY A 26 10.60 3.79 -4.13
CA GLY A 26 10.33 4.48 -2.86
C GLY A 26 10.28 6.00 -3.00
N VAL A 27 11.21 6.57 -3.78
CA VAL A 27 11.29 8.02 -4.03
C VAL A 27 10.03 8.51 -4.75
N PHE A 28 9.58 7.80 -5.79
CA PHE A 28 8.38 8.14 -6.54
C PHE A 28 7.14 8.24 -5.62
N PHE A 29 6.91 7.25 -4.76
CA PHE A 29 5.73 7.26 -3.89
C PHE A 29 5.74 8.41 -2.88
N VAL A 30 6.91 8.79 -2.36
CA VAL A 30 7.05 9.94 -1.46
C VAL A 30 6.72 11.24 -2.18
N ILE A 31 7.37 11.50 -3.32
CA ILE A 31 7.18 12.73 -4.10
C ILE A 31 5.73 12.82 -4.59
N ALA A 32 5.18 11.74 -5.15
CA ALA A 32 3.81 11.71 -5.64
C ALA A 32 2.81 11.98 -4.51
N THR A 33 2.99 11.35 -3.34
CA THR A 33 2.13 11.57 -2.16
C THR A 33 2.13 13.04 -1.73
N LEU A 34 3.30 13.66 -1.67
CA LEU A 34 3.44 15.05 -1.26
C LEU A 34 2.91 16.03 -2.32
N ALA A 35 3.21 15.78 -3.60
CA ALA A 35 2.72 16.58 -4.72
C ALA A 35 1.19 16.57 -4.79
N VAL A 36 0.58 15.38 -4.75
CA VAL A 36 -0.89 15.23 -4.71
C VAL A 36 -1.48 15.95 -3.51
N SER A 37 -0.86 15.85 -2.34
CA SER A 37 -1.31 16.55 -1.14
C SER A 37 -1.15 18.08 -1.22
N ALA A 38 -0.20 18.58 -2.00
CA ALA A 38 0.05 20.01 -2.17
C ALA A 38 -0.93 20.68 -3.14
N ILE A 39 -1.33 19.98 -4.22
CA ILE A 39 -2.19 20.53 -5.28
C ILE A 39 -3.69 20.25 -5.06
N THR A 40 -4.05 19.44 -4.07
CA THR A 40 -5.45 19.05 -3.81
C THR A 40 -6.07 19.87 -2.68
N PRO A 41 -7.34 20.31 -2.81
CA PRO A 41 -8.10 20.91 -1.71
C PRO A 41 -8.11 20.05 -0.44
N ASP A 42 -8.02 20.69 0.73
CA ASP A 42 -7.89 20.00 2.03
C ASP A 42 -8.97 18.96 2.34
N ASP A 43 -10.18 19.13 1.81
CA ASP A 43 -11.33 18.25 1.98
C ASP A 43 -11.35 17.05 1.02
N LYS A 44 -10.43 17.00 0.04
CA LYS A 44 -10.34 15.93 -0.96
C LYS A 44 -8.97 15.24 -1.04
N LYS A 45 -8.04 15.60 -0.15
CA LYS A 45 -6.66 15.07 -0.15
C LYS A 45 -6.60 13.55 -0.09
N SER A 46 -7.45 12.93 0.72
CA SER A 46 -7.43 11.48 0.90
C SER A 46 -8.01 10.78 -0.32
N SER A 47 -9.06 11.33 -0.93
CA SER A 47 -9.60 10.83 -2.20
C SER A 47 -8.60 10.97 -3.36
N ALA A 48 -7.87 12.09 -3.45
CA ALA A 48 -6.84 12.25 -4.47
C ALA A 48 -5.66 11.29 -4.27
N LEU A 49 -5.23 11.09 -3.02
CA LEU A 49 -4.25 10.04 -2.69
C LEU A 49 -4.77 8.65 -3.01
N ALA A 50 -6.06 8.37 -2.80
CA ALA A 50 -6.67 7.11 -3.21
C ALA A 50 -6.59 6.95 -4.74
N ILE A 51 -6.92 7.97 -5.53
CA ILE A 51 -6.79 7.92 -7.00
C ILE A 51 -5.35 7.60 -7.42
N MET A 52 -4.37 8.25 -6.80
CA MET A 52 -2.94 7.95 -7.04
C MET A 52 -2.61 6.48 -6.75
N VAL A 53 -3.06 5.95 -5.61
CA VAL A 53 -2.84 4.55 -5.21
C VAL A 53 -3.62 3.57 -6.10
N THR A 54 -4.75 3.99 -6.68
CA THR A 54 -5.49 3.16 -7.63
C THR A 54 -4.66 2.80 -8.86
N GLY A 55 -3.71 3.66 -9.26
CA GLY A 55 -2.75 3.31 -10.31
C GLY A 55 -1.94 2.04 -9.98
N LEU A 56 -1.53 1.88 -8.72
CA LEU A 56 -0.83 0.68 -8.24
C LEU A 56 -1.73 -0.56 -8.25
N THR A 57 -2.97 -0.44 -7.76
CA THR A 57 -3.90 -1.59 -7.71
C THR A 57 -4.34 -2.03 -9.10
N VAL A 58 -4.62 -1.08 -10.00
CA VAL A 58 -4.90 -1.37 -11.41
C VAL A 58 -3.70 -2.08 -12.04
N ALA A 59 -2.48 -1.58 -11.83
CA ALA A 59 -1.27 -2.22 -12.33
C ALA A 59 -1.09 -3.65 -11.81
N LEU A 60 -1.44 -3.93 -10.55
CA LEU A 60 -1.39 -5.29 -9.99
C LEU A 60 -2.41 -6.23 -10.66
N VAL A 61 -3.64 -5.74 -10.85
CA VAL A 61 -4.78 -6.51 -11.38
C VAL A 61 -4.63 -6.82 -12.86
N THR A 62 -4.24 -5.82 -13.65
CA THR A 62 -4.15 -5.96 -15.11
C THR A 62 -2.75 -6.33 -15.58
N GLY A 63 -1.72 -5.96 -14.83
CA GLY A 63 -0.33 -6.15 -15.23
C GLY A 63 0.09 -7.61 -15.32
N VAL A 64 -0.40 -8.49 -14.44
CA VAL A 64 -0.05 -9.93 -14.47
C VAL A 64 -0.67 -10.64 -15.68
N PRO A 65 -1.98 -10.50 -15.98
CA PRO A 65 -2.57 -11.06 -17.19
C PRO A 65 -1.95 -10.50 -18.48
N LEU A 66 -1.80 -9.17 -18.57
CA LEU A 66 -1.19 -8.53 -19.76
C LEU A 66 0.27 -8.93 -19.94
N GLY A 67 1.04 -9.00 -18.84
CA GLY A 67 2.42 -9.44 -18.85
C GLY A 67 2.57 -10.89 -19.30
N THR A 68 1.71 -11.78 -18.81
CA THR A 68 1.68 -13.20 -19.22
C THR A 68 1.34 -13.32 -20.71
N PHE A 69 0.31 -12.61 -21.18
CA PHE A 69 -0.09 -12.61 -22.59
C PHE A 69 1.05 -12.15 -23.50
N ILE A 70 1.68 -11.01 -23.20
CA ILE A 70 2.80 -10.49 -23.99
C ILE A 70 4.01 -11.42 -23.91
N GLY A 71 4.31 -11.94 -22.72
CA GLY A 71 5.40 -12.88 -22.49
C GLY A 71 5.23 -14.17 -23.31
N HIS A 72 4.00 -14.64 -23.49
CA HIS A 72 3.69 -15.84 -24.27
C HIS A 72 3.93 -15.66 -25.77
N TYR A 73 3.45 -14.55 -26.35
CA TYR A 73 3.53 -14.33 -27.81
C TYR A 73 4.82 -13.66 -28.29
N PHE A 74 5.37 -12.72 -27.50
CA PHE A 74 6.50 -11.89 -27.91
C PHE A 74 7.77 -12.17 -27.09
N GLY A 75 7.66 -12.97 -26.02
CA GLY A 75 8.75 -13.25 -25.10
C GLY A 75 8.83 -12.22 -23.96
N PHE A 76 9.39 -12.66 -22.82
CA PHE A 76 9.37 -11.89 -21.57
C PHE A 76 10.05 -10.51 -21.66
N LYS A 77 11.01 -10.33 -22.58
CA LYS A 77 11.72 -9.06 -22.75
C LYS A 77 10.77 -7.93 -23.16
N PHE A 78 9.78 -8.22 -24.02
CA PHE A 78 8.81 -7.22 -24.49
C PHE A 78 7.95 -6.63 -23.37
N ILE A 79 7.82 -7.32 -22.23
CA ILE A 79 7.17 -6.78 -21.03
C ILE A 79 7.91 -5.51 -20.56
N PHE A 80 9.25 -5.51 -20.58
CA PHE A 80 10.04 -4.34 -20.18
C PHE A 80 9.94 -3.19 -21.20
N LEU A 81 9.84 -3.51 -22.49
CA LEU A 81 9.59 -2.50 -23.51
C LEU A 81 8.22 -1.83 -23.31
N LEU A 82 7.16 -2.61 -23.06
CA LEU A 82 5.84 -2.07 -22.77
C LEU A 82 5.87 -1.15 -21.53
N ILE A 83 6.48 -1.60 -20.43
CA ILE A 83 6.60 -0.79 -19.21
C ILE A 83 7.37 0.50 -19.50
N PHE A 84 8.44 0.44 -20.31
CA PHE A 84 9.18 1.64 -20.72
C PHE A 84 8.29 2.62 -21.50
N ILE A 85 7.50 2.16 -22.47
CA ILE A 85 6.60 3.01 -23.25
C ILE A 85 5.56 3.68 -22.34
N ILE A 86 4.87 2.90 -21.51
CA ILE A 86 3.85 3.42 -20.59
C ILE A 86 4.45 4.42 -19.60
N THR A 87 5.63 4.11 -19.04
CA THR A 87 6.32 5.01 -18.10
C THR A 87 6.78 6.29 -18.79
N SER A 88 7.20 6.22 -20.05
CA SER A 88 7.59 7.40 -20.83
C SER A 88 6.39 8.30 -21.09
N LEU A 89 5.24 7.74 -21.47
CA LEU A 89 3.99 8.50 -21.61
C LEU A 89 3.59 9.18 -20.30
N ALA A 90 3.65 8.46 -19.18
CA ALA A 90 3.38 9.02 -17.87
C ALA A 90 4.38 10.14 -17.49
N PHE A 91 5.66 9.97 -17.81
CA PHE A 91 6.69 10.98 -17.61
C PHE A 91 6.37 12.28 -18.36
N PHE A 92 6.06 12.21 -19.65
CA PHE A 92 5.70 13.38 -20.44
C PHE A 92 4.40 14.04 -19.94
N GLY A 93 3.42 13.24 -19.52
CA GLY A 93 2.20 13.75 -18.89
C GLY A 93 2.48 14.55 -17.62
N VAL A 94 3.29 14.01 -16.71
CA VAL A 94 3.70 14.73 -15.49
C VAL A 94 4.53 15.96 -15.84
N TRP A 95 5.48 15.86 -16.77
CA TRP A 95 6.34 16.97 -17.15
C TRP A 95 5.54 18.16 -17.70
N HIS A 96 4.50 17.90 -18.50
CA HIS A 96 3.69 18.96 -19.08
C HIS A 96 2.63 19.52 -18.10
N MET A 97 2.01 18.66 -17.29
CA MET A 97 0.85 19.03 -16.46
C MET A 97 1.21 19.47 -15.04
N MET A 98 2.41 19.14 -14.54
CA MET A 98 2.76 19.42 -13.14
C MET A 98 3.03 20.91 -12.92
N PRO A 99 2.43 21.55 -11.91
CA PRO A 99 2.61 22.97 -11.66
C PRO A 99 4.04 23.27 -11.18
N LYS A 100 4.61 24.37 -11.68
CA LYS A 100 6.02 24.76 -11.46
C LYS A 100 6.31 25.32 -10.06
N ASN A 101 5.29 25.61 -9.27
CA ASN A 101 5.39 26.23 -7.94
C ASN A 101 5.52 25.20 -6.80
N LEU A 102 5.76 23.92 -7.12
CA LEU A 102 6.07 22.90 -6.13
C LEU A 102 7.55 23.00 -5.75
N HIS A 103 7.83 23.50 -4.55
CA HIS A 103 9.20 23.60 -4.02
C HIS A 103 9.53 22.35 -3.20
N PRO A 104 10.42 21.46 -3.68
CA PRO A 104 10.89 20.34 -2.88
C PRO A 104 11.70 20.85 -1.67
N SER A 105 11.57 20.19 -0.53
CA SER A 105 12.42 20.51 0.62
C SER A 105 13.79 19.85 0.45
N PRO A 106 14.89 20.55 0.74
CA PRO A 106 16.22 19.94 0.64
C PRO A 106 16.31 18.72 1.56
N THR A 107 16.60 17.56 0.98
CA THR A 107 16.63 16.27 1.67
C THR A 107 18.07 15.81 1.89
N SER A 108 18.39 15.38 3.11
CA SER A 108 19.70 14.82 3.47
C SER A 108 19.52 13.51 4.22
N LEU A 109 20.46 12.58 4.11
CA LEU A 109 20.44 11.34 4.91
C LEU A 109 20.43 11.64 6.41
N LYS A 110 21.06 12.74 6.84
CA LYS A 110 21.02 13.19 8.25
C LYS A 110 19.60 13.52 8.72
N ASN A 111 18.70 13.88 7.81
CA ASN A 111 17.30 14.20 8.09
C ASN A 111 16.45 12.94 8.39
N LEU A 112 17.00 11.74 8.22
CA LEU A 112 16.34 10.49 8.64
C LEU A 112 16.37 10.33 10.16
N ILE A 113 17.40 10.84 10.86
CA ILE A 113 17.53 10.68 12.31
C ILE A 113 16.32 11.30 13.04
N PRO A 114 15.91 12.55 12.75
CA PRO A 114 14.71 13.11 13.37
C PRO A 114 13.42 12.34 13.05
N ALA A 115 13.33 11.60 11.94
CA ALA A 115 12.14 10.81 11.59
C ALA A 115 11.86 9.68 12.60
N PHE A 116 12.89 9.24 13.35
CA PHE A 116 12.76 8.25 14.44
C PHE A 116 12.72 8.89 15.84
N SER A 117 12.86 10.22 15.95
CA SER A 117 13.03 10.91 17.24
C SER A 117 11.75 11.01 18.08
N HIS A 118 10.57 10.79 17.50
CA HIS A 118 9.30 11.02 18.18
C HIS A 118 8.47 9.74 18.28
N GLN A 119 8.02 9.43 19.51
CA GLN A 119 7.21 8.25 19.80
C GLN A 119 5.91 8.19 18.98
N ASN A 120 5.31 9.35 18.65
CA ASN A 120 4.12 9.41 17.81
C ASN A 120 4.38 9.03 16.35
N LEU A 121 5.59 9.27 15.83
CA LEU A 121 6.00 8.81 14.51
C LEU A 121 6.22 7.31 14.51
N LEU A 122 6.92 6.79 15.53
CA LEU A 122 7.14 5.35 15.70
C LEU A 122 5.83 4.57 15.74
N LYS A 123 4.85 5.04 16.55
CA LYS A 123 3.49 4.47 16.56
C LYS A 123 2.82 4.51 15.20
N THR A 124 3.00 5.59 14.43
CA THR A 124 2.45 5.69 13.06
C THR A 124 3.08 4.65 12.14
N TYR A 125 4.40 4.46 12.22
CA TYR A 125 5.10 3.42 11.45
C TYR A 125 4.65 2.02 11.85
N THR A 126 4.43 1.76 13.14
CA THR A 126 3.88 0.47 13.61
C THR A 126 2.47 0.22 13.08
N ILE A 127 1.60 1.24 13.09
CA ILE A 127 0.27 1.13 12.47
C ILE A 127 0.41 0.79 10.99
N THR A 128 1.33 1.45 10.26
CA THR A 128 1.58 1.17 8.84
C THR A 128 2.10 -0.26 8.62
N ILE A 129 3.12 -0.69 9.36
CA ILE A 129 3.71 -2.05 9.29
C ILE A 129 2.61 -3.10 9.50
N CYS A 130 1.87 -3.01 10.60
CA CYS A 130 0.88 -4.00 11.00
C CYS A 130 -0.37 -3.97 10.10
N SER A 131 -0.86 -2.79 9.71
CA SER A 131 -2.03 -2.65 8.84
C SER A 131 -1.77 -3.14 7.43
N CYS A 132 -0.66 -2.72 6.82
CA CYS A 132 -0.29 -3.16 5.48
C CYS A 132 0.13 -4.63 5.49
N GLY A 133 1.03 -5.00 6.41
CA GLY A 133 1.62 -6.32 6.45
C GLY A 133 0.58 -7.42 6.70
N ALA A 134 -0.41 -7.20 7.57
CA ALA A 134 -1.37 -8.24 7.94
C ALA A 134 -1.99 -8.98 6.74
N GLN A 135 -2.32 -8.25 5.68
CA GLN A 135 -2.83 -8.84 4.45
C GLN A 135 -1.85 -9.84 3.82
N PHE A 136 -0.57 -9.53 3.82
CA PHE A 136 0.46 -10.32 3.16
C PHE A 136 0.84 -11.60 3.91
N VAL A 137 0.45 -11.76 5.18
CA VAL A 137 0.55 -13.05 5.88
C VAL A 137 -0.28 -14.11 5.16
N LEU A 138 -1.50 -13.76 4.74
CA LEU A 138 -2.39 -14.65 3.99
C LEU A 138 -2.21 -14.53 2.47
N TYR A 139 -2.23 -13.30 1.93
CA TYR A 139 -2.26 -13.03 0.48
C TYR A 139 -1.09 -13.69 -0.26
N THR A 140 0.13 -13.67 0.32
CA THR A 140 1.33 -14.28 -0.27
C THR A 140 1.15 -15.77 -0.58
N TYR A 141 0.33 -16.46 0.21
CA TYR A 141 0.10 -17.91 0.11
C TYR A 141 -1.36 -18.24 -0.24
N LEU A 142 -2.14 -17.24 -0.69
CA LEU A 142 -3.58 -17.37 -0.90
C LEU A 142 -3.92 -18.43 -1.96
N GLN A 143 -3.12 -18.52 -3.02
CA GLN A 143 -3.28 -19.57 -4.03
C GLN A 143 -3.19 -20.97 -3.42
N LYS A 144 -2.26 -21.18 -2.48
CA LYS A 144 -2.09 -22.46 -1.79
C LYS A 144 -3.31 -22.80 -0.94
N LEU A 145 -3.85 -21.82 -0.21
CA LEU A 145 -5.10 -21.99 0.55
C LEU A 145 -6.27 -22.39 -0.37
N LEU A 146 -6.43 -21.67 -1.48
CA LEU A 146 -7.52 -21.90 -2.43
C LEU A 146 -7.48 -23.30 -3.06
N VAL A 147 -6.28 -23.78 -3.39
CA VAL A 147 -6.10 -25.08 -4.05
C VAL A 147 -6.18 -26.21 -3.03
N GLU A 148 -5.41 -26.15 -1.94
CA GLU A 148 -5.26 -27.27 -1.01
C GLU A 148 -6.42 -27.40 -0.02
N ILE A 149 -7.02 -26.27 0.41
CA ILE A 149 -8.09 -26.27 1.43
C ILE A 149 -9.46 -26.08 0.81
N SER A 150 -9.60 -25.09 -0.09
CA SER A 150 -10.90 -24.76 -0.70
C SER A 150 -11.22 -25.60 -1.95
N GLY A 151 -10.27 -26.40 -2.44
CA GLY A 151 -10.47 -27.34 -3.56
C GLY A 151 -10.73 -26.67 -4.91
N PHE A 152 -10.19 -25.47 -5.14
CA PHE A 152 -10.19 -24.84 -6.46
C PHE A 152 -9.10 -25.42 -7.37
N LYS A 153 -9.32 -25.38 -8.68
CA LYS A 153 -8.25 -25.68 -9.63
C LYS A 153 -7.28 -24.51 -9.65
N VAL A 154 -6.01 -24.78 -9.95
CA VAL A 154 -4.96 -23.75 -10.09
C VAL A 154 -5.39 -22.64 -11.04
N GLN A 155 -6.04 -22.99 -12.14
CA GLN A 155 -6.52 -22.05 -13.18
C GLN A 155 -7.57 -21.08 -12.65
N ASP A 156 -8.45 -21.54 -11.74
CA ASP A 156 -9.54 -20.75 -11.19
C ASP A 156 -9.03 -19.64 -10.25
N THR A 157 -7.86 -19.85 -9.63
CA THR A 157 -7.29 -18.90 -8.67
C THR A 157 -6.95 -17.55 -9.29
N ALA A 158 -6.64 -17.51 -10.58
CA ALA A 158 -6.40 -16.26 -11.31
C ALA A 158 -7.64 -15.35 -11.32
N TYR A 159 -8.84 -15.92 -11.51
CA TYR A 159 -10.09 -15.16 -11.47
C TYR A 159 -10.42 -14.65 -10.07
N ILE A 160 -10.11 -15.45 -9.04
CA ILE A 160 -10.32 -15.05 -7.63
C ILE A 160 -9.36 -13.92 -7.24
N LEU A 161 -8.10 -13.98 -7.69
CA LEU A 161 -7.12 -12.91 -7.48
C LEU A 161 -7.48 -11.63 -8.26
N LEU A 162 -8.07 -11.78 -9.45
CA LEU A 162 -8.63 -10.66 -10.21
C LEU A 162 -9.77 -9.99 -9.41
N LEU A 163 -10.72 -10.77 -8.89
CA LEU A 163 -11.80 -10.28 -8.03
C LEU A 163 -11.25 -9.56 -6.80
N TYR A 164 -10.29 -10.17 -6.11
CA TYR A 164 -9.60 -9.57 -4.97
C TYR A 164 -9.09 -8.16 -5.30
N GLY A 165 -8.44 -8.01 -6.44
CA GLY A 165 -7.83 -6.74 -6.80
C GLY A 165 -8.84 -5.71 -7.29
N ILE A 166 -9.95 -6.12 -7.93
CA ILE A 166 -11.09 -5.24 -8.21
C ILE A 166 -11.68 -4.72 -6.89
N CYS A 167 -11.89 -5.61 -5.92
CA CYS A 167 -12.34 -5.23 -4.59
C CYS A 167 -11.35 -4.27 -3.91
N ALA A 168 -10.04 -4.51 -4.05
CA ALA A 168 -9.00 -3.61 -3.54
C ALA A 168 -9.05 -2.21 -4.15
N ILE A 169 -9.32 -2.09 -5.46
CA ILE A 169 -9.55 -0.78 -6.11
C ILE A 169 -10.76 -0.08 -5.47
N CYS A 170 -11.89 -0.79 -5.36
CA CYS A 170 -13.12 -0.24 -4.77
C CYS A 170 -12.91 0.19 -3.32
N GLY A 171 -12.24 -0.64 -2.54
CA GLY A 171 -11.91 -0.39 -1.13
C GLY A 171 -11.00 0.81 -0.95
N ASN A 172 -9.93 0.91 -1.74
CA ASN A 172 -9.04 2.07 -1.73
C ASN A 172 -9.79 3.39 -1.98
N LEU A 173 -10.64 3.44 -3.02
CA LEU A 173 -11.44 4.61 -3.35
C LEU A 173 -12.46 4.95 -2.25
N TRP A 174 -13.11 3.92 -1.68
CA TRP A 174 -14.01 4.09 -0.55
C TRP A 174 -13.28 4.60 0.70
N GLY A 175 -12.08 4.06 0.96
CA GLY A 175 -11.16 4.47 2.01
C GLY A 175 -10.79 5.96 1.93
N GLY A 176 -10.49 6.46 0.72
CA GLY A 176 -10.25 7.88 0.48
C GLY A 176 -11.45 8.74 0.89
N LYS A 177 -12.64 8.38 0.40
CA LYS A 177 -13.89 9.12 0.68
C LYS A 177 -14.25 9.14 2.17
N ILE A 178 -14.11 8.03 2.88
CA ILE A 178 -14.42 7.98 4.32
C ILE A 178 -13.43 8.79 5.14
N VAL A 179 -12.14 8.80 4.78
CA VAL A 179 -11.12 9.63 5.44
C VAL A 179 -11.41 11.11 5.25
N ASP A 180 -11.78 11.54 4.04
CA ASP A 180 -12.15 12.93 3.79
C ASP A 180 -13.38 13.35 4.62
N LYS A 181 -14.39 12.46 4.75
CA LYS A 181 -15.63 12.75 5.49
C LYS A 181 -15.50 12.66 7.02
N LYS A 182 -14.73 11.69 7.53
CA LYS A 182 -14.71 11.29 8.95
C LYS A 182 -13.33 11.41 9.62
N GLY A 183 -12.27 11.63 8.85
CA GLY A 183 -10.89 11.75 9.32
C GLY A 183 -10.14 10.42 9.45
N ALA A 184 -8.82 10.47 9.29
CA ALA A 184 -7.96 9.29 9.20
C ALA A 184 -8.05 8.33 10.40
N ILE A 185 -8.07 8.85 11.63
CA ILE A 185 -8.10 8.02 12.84
C ILE A 185 -9.43 7.27 12.97
N PHE A 186 -10.56 7.93 12.68
CA PHE A 186 -11.86 7.25 12.70
C PHE A 186 -11.91 6.14 11.65
N SER A 187 -11.48 6.44 10.41
CA SER A 187 -11.46 5.47 9.33
C SER A 187 -10.55 4.29 9.64
N LEU A 188 -9.34 4.53 10.17
CA LEU A 188 -8.43 3.45 10.60
C LEU A 188 -9.08 2.55 11.65
N ARG A 189 -9.70 3.10 12.69
CA ARG A 189 -10.37 2.28 13.71
C ARG A 189 -11.46 1.40 13.10
N LEU A 190 -12.33 1.98 12.29
CA LEU A 190 -13.41 1.23 11.65
C LEU A 190 -12.87 0.11 10.75
N ILE A 191 -11.94 0.46 9.86
CA ILE A 191 -11.42 -0.46 8.86
C ILE A 191 -10.59 -1.57 9.51
N LEU A 192 -9.70 -1.23 10.44
CA LEU A 192 -8.85 -2.22 11.14
C LEU A 192 -9.70 -3.18 11.99
N SER A 193 -10.76 -2.69 12.65
CA SER A 193 -11.70 -3.57 13.37
C SER A 193 -12.37 -4.57 12.43
N ILE A 194 -12.82 -4.10 11.26
CA ILE A 194 -13.44 -4.97 10.25
C ILE A 194 -12.40 -5.95 9.69
N GLN A 195 -11.16 -5.52 9.43
CA GLN A 195 -10.09 -6.40 8.95
C GLN A 195 -9.82 -7.57 9.91
N VAL A 196 -9.76 -7.33 11.23
CA VAL A 196 -9.61 -8.41 12.23
C VAL A 196 -10.73 -9.44 12.06
N LEU A 197 -11.99 -9.00 12.02
CA LEU A 197 -13.14 -9.89 11.88
C LEU A 197 -13.12 -10.66 10.57
N VAL A 198 -12.77 -9.98 9.48
CA VAL A 198 -12.69 -10.56 8.15
C VAL A 198 -11.59 -11.63 8.09
N PHE A 199 -10.40 -11.38 8.64
CA PHE A 199 -9.33 -12.39 8.73
C PHE A 199 -9.74 -13.59 9.58
N LEU A 200 -10.38 -13.37 10.73
CA LEU A 200 -10.90 -14.48 11.56
C LEU A 200 -11.98 -15.29 10.84
N SER A 201 -12.84 -14.62 10.06
CA SER A 201 -13.91 -15.29 9.32
C SER A 201 -13.39 -16.31 8.29
N VAL A 202 -12.18 -16.13 7.76
CA VAL A 202 -11.58 -17.05 6.77
C VAL A 202 -11.51 -18.47 7.31
N PHE A 203 -11.19 -18.62 8.60
CA PHE A 203 -11.11 -19.93 9.23
C PHE A 203 -12.46 -20.67 9.19
N LEU A 204 -13.58 -19.94 9.21
CA LEU A 204 -14.92 -20.50 9.10
C LEU A 204 -15.35 -20.71 7.64
N THR A 205 -14.82 -19.93 6.71
CA THR A 205 -15.27 -19.93 5.31
C THR A 205 -14.41 -20.76 4.37
N MET A 206 -13.16 -21.10 4.72
CA MET A 206 -12.18 -21.70 3.82
C MET A 206 -12.57 -23.05 3.22
N HIS A 207 -13.45 -23.83 3.87
CA HIS A 207 -13.93 -25.10 3.32
C HIS A 207 -15.13 -24.98 2.36
N SER A 208 -15.74 -23.79 2.25
CA SER A 208 -16.84 -23.54 1.32
C SER A 208 -16.40 -22.59 0.21
N LYS A 209 -16.44 -23.07 -1.04
CA LYS A 209 -16.04 -22.30 -2.24
C LYS A 209 -16.74 -20.95 -2.36
N ILE A 210 -18.03 -20.89 -2.03
CA ILE A 210 -18.80 -19.65 -2.13
C ILE A 210 -18.41 -18.69 -1.01
N LEU A 211 -18.32 -19.18 0.23
CA LEU A 211 -18.04 -18.34 1.38
C LEU A 211 -16.61 -17.80 1.36
N ILE A 212 -15.63 -18.60 0.93
CA ILE A 212 -14.23 -18.14 0.84
C ILE A 212 -14.06 -17.06 -0.24
N ILE A 213 -14.80 -17.14 -1.36
CA ILE A 213 -14.80 -16.07 -2.38
C ILE A 213 -15.31 -14.76 -1.76
N PHE A 214 -16.38 -14.81 -0.95
CA PHE A 214 -16.89 -13.63 -0.26
C PHE A 214 -15.89 -13.08 0.75
N SER A 215 -15.25 -13.93 1.56
CA SER A 215 -14.18 -13.52 2.47
C SER A 215 -13.02 -12.87 1.72
N ILE A 216 -12.56 -13.44 0.60
CA ILE A 216 -11.47 -12.88 -0.22
C ILE A 216 -11.85 -11.53 -0.83
N ALA A 217 -13.08 -11.37 -1.28
CA ALA A 217 -13.58 -10.08 -1.76
C ALA A 217 -13.54 -9.01 -0.65
N LEU A 218 -14.00 -9.34 0.56
CA LEU A 218 -13.93 -8.45 1.72
C LEU A 218 -12.48 -8.14 2.13
N ILE A 219 -11.62 -9.16 2.12
CA ILE A 219 -10.18 -9.01 2.40
C ILE A 219 -9.55 -8.05 1.39
N GLY A 220 -9.80 -8.23 0.09
CA GLY A 220 -9.32 -7.34 -0.96
C GLY A 220 -9.80 -5.90 -0.72
N PHE A 221 -11.10 -5.73 -0.49
CA PHE A 221 -11.70 -4.42 -0.22
C PHE A 221 -11.06 -3.73 0.99
N PHE A 222 -11.04 -4.37 2.15
CA PHE A 222 -10.57 -3.70 3.37
C PHE A 222 -9.06 -3.57 3.43
N ALA A 223 -8.27 -4.40 2.73
CA ALA A 223 -6.81 -4.30 2.75
C ALA A 223 -6.28 -2.99 2.18
N PHE A 224 -6.85 -2.53 1.06
CA PHE A 224 -6.41 -1.27 0.45
C PHE A 224 -7.21 -0.05 0.95
N SER A 225 -8.31 -0.26 1.67
CA SER A 225 -9.11 0.82 2.28
C SER A 225 -8.33 1.63 3.31
N THR A 226 -7.31 1.07 3.97
CA THR A 226 -6.51 1.77 4.99
C THR A 226 -5.47 2.71 4.40
N ILE A 227 -5.03 2.50 3.15
CA ILE A 227 -3.86 3.18 2.57
C ILE A 227 -4.02 4.71 2.56
N PRO A 228 -5.15 5.29 2.12
CA PRO A 228 -5.33 6.75 2.17
C PRO A 228 -5.25 7.31 3.59
N ALA A 229 -5.79 6.57 4.57
CA ALA A 229 -5.76 6.96 5.97
C ALA A 229 -4.33 6.91 6.55
N LEU A 230 -3.54 5.89 6.20
CA LEU A 230 -2.14 5.75 6.59
C LEU A 230 -1.29 6.88 6.02
N LYS A 231 -1.44 7.20 4.73
CA LYS A 231 -0.72 8.33 4.08
C LYS A 231 -1.08 9.66 4.74
N MET A 232 -2.37 9.92 4.97
CA MET A 232 -2.81 11.14 5.65
C MET A 232 -2.32 11.23 7.11
N LEU A 233 -2.33 10.12 7.85
CA LEU A 233 -1.80 10.07 9.20
C LEU A 233 -0.30 10.37 9.23
N SER A 234 0.47 9.78 8.32
CA SER A 234 1.91 10.02 8.16
C SER A 234 2.22 11.50 7.90
N ILE A 235 1.56 12.10 6.89
CA ILE A 235 1.73 13.52 6.56
C ILE A 235 1.37 14.40 7.76
N ALA A 236 0.25 14.13 8.44
CA ALA A 236 -0.20 14.94 9.57
C ALA A 236 0.77 14.89 10.75
N LYS A 237 1.33 13.70 11.05
CA LYS A 237 2.30 13.53 12.13
C LYS A 237 3.66 14.12 11.77
N ALA A 238 4.09 13.97 10.53
CA ALA A 238 5.31 14.58 10.01
C ALA A 238 5.22 16.11 10.09
N LYS A 239 4.11 16.72 9.64
CA LYS A 239 3.89 18.17 9.78
C LYS A 239 3.92 18.65 11.24
N ARG A 240 3.41 17.85 12.18
CA ARG A 240 3.33 18.23 13.60
C ARG A 240 4.67 18.12 14.33
N HIS A 241 5.48 17.12 14.00
CA HIS A 241 6.65 16.74 14.79
C HIS A 241 7.99 16.98 14.07
N THR A 242 7.99 16.96 12.74
CA THR A 242 9.20 16.98 11.91
C THR A 242 9.00 17.80 10.64
N TYR A 243 8.30 18.96 10.73
CA TYR A 243 7.96 19.80 9.58
C TYR A 243 9.15 20.11 8.65
N LYS A 244 10.32 20.43 9.23
CA LYS A 244 11.55 20.74 8.48
C LYS A 244 12.09 19.56 7.65
N VAL A 245 11.69 18.33 7.99
CA VAL A 245 12.15 17.08 7.37
C VAL A 245 10.96 16.17 7.03
N ILE A 246 9.87 16.79 6.57
CA ILE A 246 8.62 16.11 6.24
C ILE A 246 8.84 15.00 5.19
N ASP A 247 9.64 15.27 4.15
CA ASP A 247 9.95 14.33 3.08
C ASP A 247 10.65 13.08 3.63
N SER A 248 11.66 13.27 4.48
CA SER A 248 12.36 12.17 5.16
C SER A 248 11.42 11.37 6.06
N THR A 249 10.52 12.03 6.78
CA THR A 249 9.57 11.36 7.67
C THR A 249 8.54 10.53 6.90
N VAL A 250 7.99 11.09 5.82
CA VAL A 250 7.06 10.38 4.94
C VAL A 250 7.78 9.22 4.25
N SER A 251 9.05 9.38 3.87
CA SER A 251 9.85 8.29 3.29
C SER A 251 10.06 7.11 4.23
N VAL A 252 10.26 7.37 5.53
CA VAL A 252 10.35 6.31 6.55
C VAL A 252 9.02 5.57 6.67
N ASN A 253 7.87 6.25 6.53
CA ASN A 253 6.58 5.57 6.52
C ASN A 253 6.36 4.69 5.26
N GLU A 254 6.82 5.12 4.08
CA GLU A 254 6.78 4.28 2.87
C GLU A 254 7.73 3.07 2.99
N ALA A 255 8.89 3.25 3.64
CA ALA A 255 9.77 2.14 3.98
C ALA A 255 9.08 1.18 4.97
N ALA A 256 8.38 1.70 5.97
CA ALA A 256 7.61 0.92 6.94
C ALA A 256 6.52 0.06 6.27
N PHE A 257 5.90 0.53 5.19
CA PHE A 257 4.97 -0.26 4.37
C PHE A 257 5.65 -1.51 3.81
N ASN A 258 6.82 -1.36 3.18
CA ASN A 258 7.58 -2.48 2.60
C ASN A 258 8.15 -3.43 3.66
N VAL A 259 8.60 -2.89 4.80
CA VAL A 259 9.01 -3.70 5.96
C VAL A 259 7.83 -4.54 6.46
N GLY A 260 6.61 -3.97 6.51
CA GLY A 260 5.39 -4.69 6.84
C GLY A 260 5.13 -5.86 5.89
N ILE A 261 5.21 -5.64 4.58
CA ILE A 261 5.07 -6.70 3.57
C ILE A 261 6.11 -7.81 3.80
N ALA A 262 7.38 -7.45 3.93
CA ALA A 262 8.47 -8.41 4.09
C ALA A 262 8.31 -9.26 5.37
N LEU A 263 8.07 -8.63 6.51
CA LEU A 263 7.87 -9.33 7.80
C LEU A 263 6.64 -10.23 7.77
N ALA A 264 5.54 -9.76 7.19
CA ALA A 264 4.30 -10.51 7.11
C ALA A 264 4.40 -11.71 6.17
N SER A 265 4.98 -11.54 4.98
CA SER A 265 5.21 -12.65 4.04
C SER A 265 6.15 -13.70 4.65
N PHE A 266 7.18 -13.26 5.37
CA PHE A 266 8.09 -14.16 6.09
C PHE A 266 7.36 -14.92 7.21
N LEU A 267 6.58 -14.22 8.04
CA LEU A 267 5.76 -14.83 9.08
C LEU A 267 4.76 -15.84 8.49
N GLY A 268 4.06 -15.48 7.42
CA GLY A 268 3.15 -16.39 6.73
C GLY A 268 3.83 -17.64 6.19
N GLY A 269 5.11 -17.55 5.82
CA GLY A 269 5.92 -18.71 5.42
C GLY A 269 6.27 -19.62 6.59
N ILE A 270 6.61 -19.04 7.75
CA ILE A 270 6.82 -19.81 9.00
C ILE A 270 5.54 -20.52 9.42
N VAL A 271 4.40 -19.82 9.42
CA VAL A 271 3.10 -20.39 9.78
C VAL A 271 2.74 -21.53 8.83
N LEU A 272 2.86 -21.30 7.52
CA LEU A 272 2.66 -22.34 6.51
C LEU A 272 3.53 -23.59 6.77
N ALA A 273 4.80 -23.40 7.08
CA ALA A 273 5.75 -24.51 7.26
C ALA A 273 5.56 -25.28 8.57
N ARG A 274 5.00 -24.66 9.62
CA ARG A 274 4.94 -25.24 10.97
C ARG A 274 3.53 -25.62 11.43
N LEU A 275 2.54 -24.83 11.05
CA LEU A 275 1.15 -24.96 11.52
C LEU A 275 0.19 -25.30 10.36
N GLY A 276 0.56 -24.97 9.12
CA GLY A 276 -0.27 -25.16 7.94
C GLY A 276 -0.93 -23.87 7.45
N ILE A 277 -1.38 -23.88 6.19
CA ILE A 277 -1.88 -22.69 5.50
C ILE A 277 -3.16 -22.11 6.12
N GLU A 278 -3.98 -22.95 6.75
CA GLU A 278 -5.24 -22.59 7.42
C GLU A 278 -5.04 -21.53 8.51
N PHE A 279 -3.89 -21.56 9.20
CA PHE A 279 -3.59 -20.63 10.29
C PHE A 279 -3.10 -19.27 9.81
N ASN A 280 -2.73 -19.09 8.53
CA ASN A 280 -2.25 -17.80 8.03
C ASN A 280 -3.28 -16.69 8.21
N ALA A 281 -4.57 -17.01 8.12
CA ALA A 281 -5.64 -16.03 8.35
C ALA A 281 -5.72 -15.59 9.82
N LEU A 282 -5.59 -16.52 10.77
CA LEU A 282 -5.50 -16.20 12.20
C LEU A 282 -4.29 -15.31 12.49
N PHE A 283 -3.12 -15.65 11.94
CA PHE A 283 -1.92 -14.84 12.10
C PHE A 283 -2.03 -13.48 11.40
N SER A 284 -2.82 -13.35 10.33
CA SER A 284 -3.16 -12.05 9.74
C SER A 284 -3.94 -11.18 10.73
N ALA A 285 -4.93 -11.76 11.43
CA ALA A 285 -5.69 -11.07 12.47
C ALA A 285 -4.80 -10.65 13.66
N LEU A 286 -3.88 -11.52 14.08
CA LEU A 286 -2.91 -11.19 15.13
C LEU A 286 -1.95 -10.08 14.68
N PHE A 287 -1.49 -10.12 13.43
CA PHE A 287 -0.53 -9.15 12.89
C PHE A 287 -1.13 -7.74 12.76
N VAL A 288 -2.43 -7.61 12.46
CA VAL A 288 -3.13 -6.31 12.40
C VAL A 288 -3.47 -5.76 13.80
N SER A 289 -3.57 -6.61 14.81
CA SER A 289 -4.03 -6.24 16.16
C SER A 289 -3.24 -5.08 16.80
N PRO A 290 -1.90 -5.00 16.72
CA PRO A 290 -1.16 -3.84 17.21
C PRO A 290 -1.55 -2.53 16.51
N ALA A 291 -1.81 -2.55 15.19
CA ALA A 291 -2.30 -1.37 14.48
C ALA A 291 -3.66 -0.92 15.02
N LEU A 292 -4.57 -1.87 15.27
CA LEU A 292 -5.88 -1.57 15.84
C LEU A 292 -5.75 -1.00 17.26
N ILE A 293 -4.96 -1.63 18.13
CA ILE A 293 -4.72 -1.17 19.50
C ILE A 293 -4.19 0.27 19.48
N PHE A 294 -3.17 0.55 18.67
CA PHE A 294 -2.69 1.93 18.53
C PHE A 294 -3.79 2.84 17.96
N ALA A 295 -4.46 2.49 16.88
CA ALA A 295 -5.54 3.32 16.32
C ALA A 295 -6.64 3.66 17.34
N LEU A 296 -6.98 2.73 18.25
CA LEU A 296 -7.92 2.95 19.36
C LEU A 296 -7.35 3.87 20.44
N LEU A 297 -6.11 3.65 20.87
CA LEU A 297 -5.44 4.47 21.89
C LEU A 297 -5.24 5.93 21.43
N PHE A 298 -5.10 6.16 20.13
CA PHE A 298 -4.99 7.51 19.54
C PHE A 298 -6.27 8.35 19.66
N ALA A 299 -7.38 7.82 20.18
CA ALA A 299 -8.60 8.60 20.48
C ALA A 299 -8.36 9.81 21.40
N LYS A 300 -7.31 9.76 22.25
CA LYS A 300 -6.90 10.87 23.12
C LYS A 300 -6.14 11.97 22.38
N ASP A 301 -5.51 11.62 21.28
CA ASP A 301 -4.68 12.52 20.49
C ASP A 301 -5.61 13.23 19.48
N LYS A 302 -6.41 14.19 19.98
CA LYS A 302 -7.34 15.02 19.19
C LYS A 302 -6.58 15.79 18.09
N LEU A 303 -6.18 15.11 17.02
CA LEU A 303 -5.91 15.71 15.72
C LEU A 303 -7.26 16.15 15.17
N ASN A 304 -7.72 17.28 15.70
CA ASN A 304 -8.94 17.92 15.27
C ASN A 304 -8.64 18.50 13.89
N TYR A 305 -8.83 17.69 12.84
CA TYR A 305 -8.45 18.02 11.46
C TYR A 305 -9.03 19.39 11.03
N LYS A 306 -10.28 19.70 11.42
CA LYS A 306 -10.92 21.00 11.20
C LYS A 306 -10.21 22.20 11.87
N LYS A 307 -9.56 21.99 13.02
CA LYS A 307 -8.85 23.04 13.79
C LYS A 307 -7.41 23.24 13.30
N PHE A 308 -6.76 22.19 12.79
CA PHE A 308 -5.46 22.27 12.12
C PHE A 308 -5.56 22.92 10.73
N GLN A 309 -6.65 22.69 9.99
CA GLN A 309 -6.95 23.31 8.69
C GLN A 309 -7.03 24.85 8.77
N ARG A 310 -7.65 25.42 9.83
CA ARG A 310 -7.78 26.88 9.99
C ARG A 310 -6.50 27.61 10.39
N LYS A 311 -5.54 26.96 11.05
CA LYS A 311 -4.30 27.62 11.52
C LYS A 311 -3.22 27.73 10.44
N SER A 312 -3.32 26.95 9.35
CA SER A 312 -2.30 26.91 8.30
C SER A 312 -2.28 28.15 7.39
N PHE A 313 -3.36 28.94 7.34
CA PHE A 313 -3.48 30.10 6.44
C PHE A 313 -3.36 31.47 7.13
N LYS A 314 -3.15 31.51 8.44
CA LYS A 314 -2.86 32.78 9.16
C LYS A 314 -1.36 33.06 9.33
N LYS A 315 -0.49 32.26 8.72
CA LYS A 315 0.98 32.39 8.82
C LYS A 315 1.71 32.26 7.48
N VAL A 316 1.04 32.59 6.38
CA VAL A 316 1.67 32.93 5.10
C VAL A 316 1.25 34.35 4.77
#